data_AF-J9G641-F1
#
_entry.id   AF-J9G641-F1
#
_cell.length_a   1.000
_cell.length_b   1.000
_cell.length_c   1.000
_cell.angle_alpha   90.00
_cell.angle_beta   90.00
_cell.angle_gamma   90.00
#
_symmetry.space_group_name_H-M   'P 1'
#
loop_
_entity.id
_entity.type
_entity.pdbx_description
1 polymer ?
#
loop_
_entity_poly.entity_id
_entity_poly.type
_entity_poly.pdbx_seq_one_letter_code
_entity_poly.pdbx_strand_id
1 'polypeptide(L)' 'MCRLSIKYSLLVVFALSASVVSAQKEERDYIRKGNRLFNDSVFVDAEVNYRKALEINPKSSVSMYNLGNTL' A
#
# COMPACT_ATOMS: atom_id res chain seq x y z
N MET A 1 -23.89 -31.79 3.79
CA MET A 1 -23.02 -31.27 2.71
C MET A 1 -22.79 -29.76 2.81
N CYS A 2 -23.81 -28.90 3.00
CA CYS A 2 -23.64 -27.43 3.07
C CYS A 2 -22.67 -26.90 4.17
N ARG A 3 -22.60 -27.56 5.32
CA ARG A 3 -21.76 -27.10 6.47
C ARG A 3 -20.25 -27.26 6.23
N LEU A 4 -19.88 -28.19 5.34
CA LEU A 4 -18.48 -28.46 4.99
C LEU A 4 -17.99 -27.46 3.93
N SER A 5 -18.85 -27.13 2.95
CA SER A 5 -18.57 -26.13 1.90
C SER A 5 -18.36 -24.73 2.48
N ILE A 6 -19.19 -24.30 3.45
CA ILE A 6 -19.05 -23.00 4.13
C ILE A 6 -17.71 -22.91 4.89
N LYS A 7 -17.28 -24.01 5.52
CA LYS A 7 -16.01 -24.08 6.25
C LYS A 7 -14.81 -23.86 5.33
N TYR A 8 -14.80 -24.47 4.15
CA TYR A 8 -13.73 -24.26 3.17
C TYR A 8 -13.78 -22.87 2.54
N SER A 9 -14.97 -22.33 2.26
CA SER A 9 -15.12 -20.95 1.77
C SER A 9 -14.55 -19.93 2.76
N LEU A 10 -14.81 -20.08 4.06
CA LEU A 10 -14.23 -19.21 5.10
C LEU A 10 -12.70 -19.30 5.16
N LEU A 11 -12.15 -20.51 5.02
CA LEU A 11 -10.70 -20.74 5.00
C LEU A 11 -10.02 -20.05 3.80
N VAL A 12 -10.66 -20.10 2.62
CA VAL A 12 -10.16 -19.42 1.42
C VAL A 12 -10.22 -17.90 1.57
N VAL A 13 -11.31 -17.34 2.11
CA VAL A 13 -11.42 -15.90 2.38
C VAL A 13 -10.35 -15.44 3.39
N PHE A 14 -10.10 -16.22 4.44
CA PHE A 14 -9.06 -15.91 5.41
C PHE A 14 -7.66 -15.92 4.76
N ALA A 15 -7.35 -16.91 3.92
CA ALA A 15 -6.07 -16.97 3.20
C ALA A 15 -5.87 -15.78 2.24
N LEU A 16 -6.92 -15.35 1.54
CA LEU A 16 -6.88 -14.18 0.66
C LEU A 16 -6.67 -12.85 1.41
N SER A 17 -7.07 -12.76 2.68
CA SER A 17 -6.86 -11.53 3.48
C SER A 17 -5.38 -11.31 3.85
N ALA A 18 -4.60 -12.38 3.98
CA ALA A 18 -3.19 -12.30 4.38
C ALA A 18 -2.29 -11.65 3.32
N SER A 19 -2.57 -11.88 2.03
CA SER A 19 -1.82 -11.26 0.93
C SER A 19 -2.05 -9.75 0.85
N VAL A 20 -3.28 -9.29 1.15
CA VAL A 20 -3.63 -7.87 1.19
C VAL A 20 -2.88 -7.14 2.31
N VAL A 21 -2.74 -7.75 3.48
CA VAL A 21 -2.01 -7.15 4.62
C VAL A 21 -0.52 -6.95 4.28
N SER A 22 0.10 -7.91 3.58
CA SER A 22 1.50 -7.78 3.16
C SER A 22 1.70 -6.61 2.18
N ALA A 23 0.83 -6.47 1.18
CA ALA A 23 0.89 -5.36 0.22
C ALA A 23 0.67 -3.99 0.90
N GLN A 24 -0.23 -3.90 1.88
CA GLN A 24 -0.43 -2.67 2.66
C GLN A 24 0.79 -2.26 3.48
N LYS A 25 1.59 -3.22 3.95
CA LYS A 25 2.83 -2.92 4.67
C LYS A 25 3.85 -2.26 3.75
N GLU A 26 4.05 -2.83 2.56
CA GLU A 26 5.00 -2.33 1.58
C GLU A 26 4.65 -0.91 1.09
N GLU A 27 3.38 -0.66 0.76
CA GLU A 27 2.88 0.69 0.43
C GLU A 27 3.27 1.72 1.51
N ARG A 28 2.97 1.41 2.78
CA ARG A 28 3.22 2.32 3.91
C ARG A 28 4.70 2.61 4.10
N ASP A 29 5.58 1.65 3.80
CA ASP A 29 7.02 1.84 3.93
C ASP A 29 7.56 2.80 2.87
N TYR A 30 7.06 2.72 1.63
CA TYR A 30 7.34 3.71 0.59
C TYR A 30 6.82 5.10 0.98
N ILE A 31 5.58 5.22 1.49
CA ILE A 31 5.03 6.51 1.97
C ILE A 31 5.91 7.11 3.07
N ARG A 32 6.29 6.33 4.08
CA ARG A 32 7.14 6.82 5.18
C ARG A 32 8.52 7.27 4.69
N LYS A 33 9.11 6.54 3.74
CA LYS A 33 10.40 6.91 3.15
C LYS A 33 10.27 8.19 2.34
N GLY A 34 9.23 8.32 1.52
CA GLY A 34 8.90 9.54 0.79
C GLY A 34 8.73 10.74 1.72
N ASN A 35 7.99 10.59 2.82
CA ASN A 35 7.78 11.67 3.79
C ASN A 35 9.08 12.15 4.44
N ARG A 36 10.02 11.24 4.75
CA ARG A 36 11.33 11.63 5.28
C ARG A 36 12.13 12.43 4.26
N LEU A 37 12.20 11.94 3.02
CA LEU A 37 12.91 12.61 1.93
C LEU A 37 12.30 13.99 1.61
N PHE A 38 10.97 14.08 1.65
CA PHE A 38 10.25 15.35 1.48
C PHE A 38 10.63 16.36 2.57
N ASN A 39 10.64 15.93 3.84
CA ASN A 39 11.06 16.78 4.95
C ASN A 39 12.54 17.20 4.85
N ASP A 40 13.38 16.33 4.29
CA ASP A 40 14.79 16.63 4.00
C ASP A 40 14.99 17.47 2.73
N SER A 41 13.90 17.92 2.09
CA SER A 41 13.88 18.68 0.82
C SER A 41 14.50 17.93 -0.39
N VAL A 42 14.59 16.60 -0.30
CA VAL A 42 15.05 15.71 -1.38
C VAL A 42 13.84 15.28 -2.23
N PHE A 43 13.26 16.25 -2.96
CA PHE A 43 11.96 16.09 -3.59
C PHE A 43 11.92 15.04 -4.72
N VAL A 44 12.98 14.92 -5.52
CA VAL A 44 13.05 13.92 -6.60
C VAL A 44 12.95 12.49 -6.04
N ASP A 45 13.67 12.21 -4.96
CA ASP A 45 13.60 10.88 -4.33
C ASP A 45 12.26 10.68 -3.59
N ALA A 46 11.69 11.74 -3.00
CA ALA A 46 10.37 11.67 -2.40
C ALA A 46 9.30 11.29 -3.44
N GLU A 47 9.33 11.93 -4.62
CA GLU A 47 8.45 11.64 -5.76
C GLU A 47 8.54 10.18 -6.17
N VAL A 48 9.76 9.66 -6.35
CA VAL A 48 9.99 8.25 -6.72
C VAL A 48 9.36 7.31 -5.69
N ASN A 49 9.48 7.61 -4.39
CA ASN A 49 8.88 6.77 -3.35
C ASN A 49 7.34 6.86 -3.34
N TYR A 50 6.75 8.04 -3.56
CA TYR A 50 5.29 8.14 -3.67
C TYR A 50 4.74 7.44 -4.92
N ARG A 51 5.47 7.45 -6.04
CA ARG A 51 5.13 6.65 -7.24
C ARG A 51 5.16 5.15 -6.95
N LYS A 52 6.20 4.66 -6.26
CA LYS A 52 6.28 3.24 -5.83
C LYS A 52 5.12 2.86 -4.90
N ALA A 53 4.72 3.75 -3.99
CA ALA A 53 3.54 3.50 -3.17
C ALA A 53 2.25 3.37 -4.01
N LEU A 54 2.11 4.17 -5.08
CA LEU A 54 0.99 4.08 -6.01
C LEU A 54 1.04 2.85 -6.92
N GLU A 55 2.21 2.29 -7.21
CA GLU A 55 2.32 0.99 -7.89
C GLU A 55 1.75 -0.15 -7.04
N ILE A 56 1.95 -0.10 -5.71
CA ILE A 56 1.39 -1.08 -4.77
C ILE A 56 -0.10 -0.84 -4.52
N ASN A 57 -0.50 0.42 -4.32
CA ASN A 57 -1.88 0.82 -4.11
C ASN A 57 -2.26 2.03 -4.99
N PRO A 58 -2.77 1.78 -6.20
CA PRO A 58 -3.15 2.84 -7.13
C PRO A 58 -4.28 3.75 -6.64
N LYS A 59 -4.93 3.42 -5.52
CA LYS A 59 -6.03 4.19 -4.91
C LYS A 59 -5.60 4.91 -3.63
N SER A 60 -4.30 4.95 -3.34
CA SER A 60 -3.75 5.61 -2.15
C SER A 60 -3.92 7.13 -2.23
N SER A 61 -4.96 7.66 -1.59
CA SER A 61 -5.20 9.11 -1.52
C SER A 61 -4.04 9.86 -0.86
N VAL A 62 -3.39 9.26 0.13
CA VAL A 62 -2.20 9.81 0.80
C VAL A 62 -1.04 9.94 -0.16
N SER A 63 -0.74 8.89 -0.95
CA SER A 63 0.36 8.93 -1.90
C SER A 63 0.09 9.92 -3.03
N MET A 64 -1.16 10.00 -3.53
CA MET A 64 -1.55 11.01 -4.52
C MET A 64 -1.39 12.44 -3.99
N TYR A 65 -1.86 12.69 -2.77
CA TYR A 65 -1.75 14.02 -2.14
C TYR A 65 -0.29 14.41 -1.91
N ASN A 66 0.52 13.50 -1.36
CA ASN A 66 1.94 13.77 -1.10
C ASN A 66 2.74 13.95 -2.40
N LEU A 67 2.44 13.14 -3.43
CA LEU A 67 3.02 13.31 -4.76
C LEU A 67 2.68 14.68 -5.33
N GLY A 68 1.42 15.10 -5.22
CA GLY A 68 0.97 16.43 -5.66
C GLY A 68 1.67 17.59 -4.95
N ASN A 69 1.99 17.45 -3.67
CA ASN A 69 2.75 18.46 -2.91
C ASN A 69 4.26 18.46 -3.22
N THR A 70 4.77 17.39 -3.86
CA THR A 70 6.19 17.23 -4.19
C THR A 70 6.54 17.82 -5.56
N LEU A 71 5.56 17.93 -6.45
CA LEU A 71 5.69 18.50 -7.80
C LEU A 71 5.46 20.02 -7.78
#